data_AF-A0A832ZZ87-F1
#
_entry.id   AF-A0A832ZZ87-F1
#
_cell.length_a   1.000
_cell.length_b   1.000
_cell.length_c   1.000
_cell.angle_alpha   90.00
_cell.angle_beta   90.00
_cell.angle_gamma   90.00
#
_symmetry.space_group_name_H-M   'P 1'
#
loop_
_entity.id
_entity.type
_entity.pdbx_description
1 polymer ?
#
loop_
_entity_poly.entity_id
_entity_poly.type
_entity_poly.pdbx_seq_one_letter_code
_entity_poly.pdbx_strand_id
1 'polypeptide(L)'
;MTGVNNIEIRKLGSGIYLKIGGRRYGLDKISPKKDLDYNLISHAHYDHLPTRARGRVIASRETLELAKLRGRTYYNIVYDHKDIELYEAGHILGSTAFLIEGKVLYTGDINDNDRIILRGFKPPNADILIIEATYGSPEYIFGGFKTQVNKLLKFISINISRGRNIVLRAYPLGKPQIISLLLSKIKNLYYTNKIKKYNDAYMRIGGIEIPQRILEGELEEPFVLIAASNENLRILERHNPIEVILSGWTIKYGGGLPVSDHSDFRGLLRLIDKVEPKKIYTIYGNAEKFAKILQEMGYDAEPLK
;
A
#
# COMPACT_ATOMS: atom_id res chain seq x y z
N MET A 1 32.04 -18.97 -22.41
CA MET A 1 31.87 -18.93 -20.94
C MET A 1 32.51 -17.65 -20.41
N THR A 2 31.73 -16.60 -20.14
CA THR A 2 32.17 -15.43 -19.35
C THR A 2 30.92 -14.69 -18.87
N GLY A 3 30.78 -14.56 -17.55
CA GLY A 3 29.70 -13.80 -16.90
C GLY A 3 28.81 -14.65 -16.01
N VAL A 4 29.34 -15.10 -14.87
CA VAL A 4 28.52 -15.64 -13.78
C VAL A 4 27.43 -14.61 -13.44
N ASN A 5 26.17 -15.06 -13.49
CA ASN A 5 24.96 -14.36 -13.05
C ASN A 5 25.04 -14.03 -11.54
N ASN A 6 25.93 -13.15 -11.11
CA ASN A 6 25.94 -12.69 -9.72
C ASN A 6 24.84 -11.64 -9.53
N ILE A 7 23.63 -12.13 -9.29
CA ILE A 7 22.55 -11.35 -8.69
C ILE A 7 22.86 -11.22 -7.20
N GLU A 8 23.01 -10.00 -6.71
CA GLU A 8 23.19 -9.71 -5.28
C GLU A 8 21.93 -9.02 -4.77
N ILE A 9 21.27 -9.60 -3.77
CA ILE A 9 20.06 -9.02 -3.15
C ILE A 9 20.30 -8.96 -1.64
N ARG A 10 20.15 -7.77 -1.05
CA ARG A 10 20.33 -7.57 0.40
C ARG A 10 19.35 -6.55 0.93
N LYS A 11 18.76 -6.82 2.09
CA LYS A 11 17.95 -5.82 2.77
C LYS A 11 18.88 -4.83 3.47
N LEU A 12 18.56 -3.54 3.39
CA LEU A 12 19.30 -2.47 4.04
C LEU A 12 18.33 -1.54 4.76
N GLY A 13 18.08 -1.83 6.04
CA GLY A 13 17.03 -1.15 6.79
C GLY A 13 15.65 -1.54 6.26
N SER A 14 14.88 -0.57 5.76
CA SER A 14 13.58 -0.82 5.11
C SER A 14 13.62 -0.84 3.58
N GLY A 15 14.79 -0.56 2.98
CA GLY A 15 15.01 -0.67 1.54
C GLY A 15 15.78 -1.94 1.15
N ILE A 16 15.99 -2.12 -0.15
CA ILE A 16 16.68 -3.28 -0.72
C ILE A 16 17.76 -2.80 -1.68
N TYR A 17 18.96 -3.37 -1.55
CA TYR A 17 19.99 -3.26 -2.55
C TYR A 17 19.94 -4.45 -3.49
N LEU A 18 19.92 -4.18 -4.79
CA LEU A 18 19.95 -5.17 -5.85
C LEU A 18 21.09 -4.85 -6.82
N LYS A 19 21.93 -5.83 -7.12
CA LYS A 19 22.91 -5.75 -8.22
C LYS A 19 22.63 -6.84 -9.23
N ILE A 20 22.39 -6.46 -10.49
CA ILE A 20 22.11 -7.36 -11.61
C ILE A 20 22.52 -6.67 -12.91
N GLY A 21 22.99 -7.44 -13.91
CA GLY A 21 23.38 -6.87 -15.21
C GLY A 21 24.51 -5.83 -15.15
N GLY A 22 25.34 -5.86 -14.10
CA GLY A 22 26.39 -4.86 -13.87
C GLY A 22 25.90 -3.53 -13.28
N ARG A 23 24.59 -3.38 -13.04
CA ARG A 23 23.97 -2.18 -12.47
C ARG A 23 23.54 -2.38 -11.02
N ARG A 24 23.43 -1.28 -10.29
CA ARG A 24 23.07 -1.21 -8.88
C ARG A 24 21.78 -0.44 -8.70
N TYR A 25 20.82 -1.11 -8.09
CA TYR A 25 19.48 -0.64 -7.85
C TYR A 25 19.25 -0.50 -6.35
N GLY A 26 18.66 0.62 -5.97
CA GLY A 26 18.06 0.81 -4.67
C GLY A 26 16.55 0.71 -4.78
N LEU A 27 15.93 -0.23 -4.08
CA LEU A 27 14.49 -0.37 -4.05
C LEU A 27 13.97 0.27 -2.76
N ASP A 28 13.08 1.24 -2.90
CA ASP A 28 12.47 2.02 -1.83
C ASP A 28 13.47 2.73 -0.93
N LYS A 29 13.33 2.59 0.39
CA LYS A 29 13.99 3.40 1.42
C LYS A 29 15.41 2.92 1.71
N ILE A 30 16.22 2.84 0.66
CA ILE A 30 17.65 2.55 0.76
C ILE A 30 18.42 3.77 1.29
N SER A 31 19.53 3.49 1.98
CA SER A 31 20.41 4.55 2.50
C SER A 31 21.06 5.36 1.35
N PRO A 32 21.07 6.71 1.43
CA PRO A 32 21.65 7.59 0.40
C PRO A 32 23.19 7.59 0.39
N LYS A 33 23.82 6.78 1.26
CA LYS A 33 25.28 6.56 1.28
C LYS A 33 25.71 5.48 0.28
N LYS A 34 24.77 4.73 -0.30
CA LYS A 34 25.08 3.72 -1.31
C LYS A 34 25.25 4.39 -2.66
N ASP A 35 26.25 3.90 -3.39
CA ASP A 35 26.44 4.26 -4.78
C ASP A 35 25.50 3.41 -5.63
N LEU A 36 24.58 4.08 -6.32
CA LEU A 36 23.43 3.49 -7.02
C LEU A 36 23.31 4.12 -8.40
N ASP A 37 23.07 3.29 -9.40
CA ASP A 37 22.76 3.76 -10.76
C ASP A 37 21.30 4.21 -10.83
N TYR A 38 20.41 3.45 -10.18
CA TYR A 38 18.97 3.71 -10.12
C TYR A 38 18.38 3.56 -8.71
N ASN A 39 17.38 4.38 -8.39
CA ASN A 39 16.53 4.24 -7.21
C ASN A 39 15.08 4.09 -7.65
N LEU A 40 14.50 2.91 -7.42
CA LEU A 40 13.14 2.56 -7.77
C LEU A 40 12.27 2.77 -6.53
N ILE A 41 11.23 3.60 -6.63
CA ILE A 41 10.35 3.93 -5.49
C ILE A 41 8.96 3.41 -5.83
N SER A 42 8.53 2.37 -5.13
CA SER A 42 7.29 1.65 -5.38
C SER A 42 6.08 2.52 -5.12
N HIS A 43 6.05 3.22 -3.98
CA HIS A 43 4.90 4.04 -3.60
C HIS A 43 5.22 5.07 -2.51
N ALA A 44 4.21 5.89 -2.19
CA ALA A 44 4.37 7.08 -1.35
C ALA A 44 4.07 6.89 0.15
N HIS A 45 4.20 5.69 0.73
CA HIS A 45 4.20 5.52 2.19
C HIS A 45 5.58 5.80 2.80
N TYR A 46 5.62 6.16 4.09
CA TYR A 46 6.83 6.69 4.75
C TYR A 46 7.94 5.64 4.96
N ASP A 47 7.56 4.39 5.06
CA ASP A 47 8.39 3.20 5.18
C ASP A 47 9.04 2.79 3.85
N HIS A 48 8.47 3.24 2.73
CA HIS A 48 9.01 3.01 1.38
C HIS A 48 9.72 4.24 0.79
N LEU A 49 9.37 5.45 1.23
CA LEU A 49 9.98 6.67 0.69
C LEU A 49 11.41 6.92 1.23
N PRO A 50 12.43 6.93 0.36
CA PRO A 50 13.78 7.35 0.76
C PRO A 50 13.79 8.81 1.21
N THR A 51 14.60 9.13 2.22
CA THR A 51 14.72 10.53 2.66
C THR A 51 15.40 11.41 1.62
N ARG A 52 16.32 10.81 0.85
CA ARG A 52 16.98 11.33 -0.34
C ARG A 52 17.22 10.15 -1.28
N ALA A 53 16.97 10.34 -2.57
CA ALA A 53 17.33 9.35 -3.58
C ALA A 53 18.75 9.60 -4.12
N ARG A 54 19.41 8.54 -4.59
CA ARG A 54 20.68 8.57 -5.32
C ARG A 54 20.52 7.93 -6.69
N GLY A 55 21.41 8.26 -7.62
CA GLY A 55 21.29 7.82 -9.00
C GLY A 55 20.07 8.45 -9.70
N ARG A 56 19.58 7.76 -10.73
CA ARG A 56 18.36 8.14 -11.46
C ARG A 56 17.13 7.55 -10.76
N VAL A 57 16.08 8.33 -10.62
CA VAL A 57 14.87 7.91 -9.89
C VAL A 57 13.83 7.38 -10.85
N ILE A 58 13.27 6.21 -10.54
CA ILE A 58 12.19 5.60 -11.30
C ILE A 58 11.00 5.39 -10.36
N ALA A 59 9.90 6.05 -10.65
CA ALA A 59 8.65 5.99 -9.90
C ALA A 59 7.51 6.49 -10.78
N SER A 60 6.27 6.10 -10.48
CA SER A 60 5.10 6.68 -11.12
C SER A 60 4.95 8.17 -10.81
N ARG A 61 4.28 8.91 -11.70
CA ARG A 61 4.02 10.36 -11.52
C ARG A 61 3.19 10.61 -10.26
N GLU A 62 2.19 9.76 -10.05
CA GLU A 62 1.31 9.70 -8.90
C GLU A 62 2.11 9.57 -7.59
N THR A 63 3.07 8.62 -7.55
CA THR A 63 3.94 8.41 -6.38
C THR A 63 4.80 9.65 -6.10
N LEU A 64 5.36 10.29 -7.14
CA LEU A 64 6.15 11.51 -6.98
C LEU A 64 5.30 12.69 -6.47
N GLU A 65 4.08 12.86 -6.95
CA GLU A 65 3.16 13.91 -6.47
C GLU A 65 2.72 13.67 -5.02
N LEU A 66 2.40 12.42 -4.66
CA LEU A 66 2.07 12.05 -3.28
C LEU A 66 3.27 12.17 -2.34
N ALA A 67 4.50 11.94 -2.83
CA ALA A 67 5.73 12.13 -2.06
C ALA A 67 5.94 13.62 -1.68
N LYS A 68 5.60 14.57 -2.56
CA LYS A 68 5.68 16.02 -2.25
C LYS A 68 4.84 16.40 -1.04
N LEU A 69 3.66 15.80 -0.90
CA LEU A 69 2.78 15.99 0.26
C LEU A 69 3.41 15.50 1.57
N ARG A 70 4.44 14.67 1.51
CA ARG A 70 5.25 14.20 2.64
C ARG A 70 6.58 14.94 2.77
N GLY A 71 6.75 16.07 2.06
CA GLY A 71 8.00 16.85 2.07
C GLY A 71 9.15 16.14 1.36
N ARG A 72 8.85 15.22 0.44
CA ARG A 72 9.87 14.51 -0.36
C ARG A 72 9.76 14.95 -1.81
N THR A 73 10.83 15.57 -2.30
CA THR A 73 10.99 15.92 -3.72
C THR A 73 12.19 15.18 -4.26
N TYR A 74 11.99 14.45 -5.35
CA TYR A 74 13.05 13.71 -6.04
C TYR A 74 13.38 14.37 -7.37
N TYR A 75 14.60 14.16 -7.83
CA TYR A 75 15.16 14.72 -9.06
C TYR A 75 15.79 13.61 -9.90
N ASN A 76 16.22 13.94 -11.13
CA ASN A 76 16.78 12.97 -12.09
C ASN A 76 15.80 11.82 -12.40
N ILE A 77 14.54 12.18 -12.64
CA ILE A 77 13.47 11.22 -12.91
C ILE A 77 13.65 10.59 -14.30
N VAL A 78 13.49 9.28 -14.37
CA VAL A 78 13.44 8.49 -15.60
C VAL A 78 12.08 7.80 -15.65
N TYR A 79 11.30 8.09 -16.69
CA TYR A 79 9.95 7.54 -16.86
C TYR A 79 9.93 6.27 -17.70
N ASP A 80 10.92 6.08 -18.57
CA ASP A 80 11.03 4.92 -19.45
C ASP A 80 12.45 4.37 -19.40
N HIS A 81 12.57 3.06 -19.23
CA HIS A 81 13.83 2.36 -19.18
C HIS A 81 13.66 0.94 -19.72
N LYS A 82 14.37 0.62 -20.80
CA LYS A 82 14.23 -0.64 -21.54
C LYS A 82 14.35 -1.93 -20.72
N ASP A 83 15.09 -1.89 -19.61
CA ASP A 83 15.33 -3.07 -18.75
C ASP A 83 14.55 -3.00 -17.42
N ILE A 84 13.62 -2.05 -17.26
CA ILE A 84 12.80 -1.90 -16.04
C ILE A 84 11.36 -1.63 -16.43
N GLU A 85 10.51 -2.63 -16.28
CA GLU A 85 9.09 -2.52 -16.56
C GLU A 85 8.30 -2.22 -15.29
N LEU A 86 7.29 -1.36 -15.41
CA LEU A 86 6.46 -0.89 -14.32
C LEU A 86 5.06 -1.51 -14.41
N TYR A 87 4.60 -2.10 -13.31
CA TYR A 87 3.28 -2.73 -13.21
C TYR A 87 2.47 -2.10 -12.06
N GLU A 88 1.18 -1.86 -12.27
CA GLU A 88 0.31 -1.33 -11.21
C GLU A 88 0.17 -2.32 -10.05
N ALA A 89 0.69 -1.97 -8.87
CA ALA A 89 0.69 -2.84 -7.69
C ALA A 89 -0.67 -2.92 -6.97
N GLY A 90 -1.64 -2.08 -7.34
CA GLY A 90 -2.99 -2.07 -6.77
C GLY A 90 -3.10 -1.63 -5.31
N HIS A 91 -2.01 -1.23 -4.66
CA HIS A 91 -1.94 -0.92 -3.22
C HIS A 91 -2.43 0.50 -2.88
N ILE A 92 -1.92 1.53 -3.55
CA ILE A 92 -2.42 2.91 -3.48
C ILE A 92 -2.35 3.56 -4.87
N LEU A 93 -2.88 4.77 -5.05
CA LEU A 93 -2.75 5.48 -6.32
C LEU A 93 -1.25 5.65 -6.65
N GLY A 94 -0.83 5.16 -7.81
CA GLY A 94 0.56 5.19 -8.25
C GLY A 94 1.46 4.07 -7.75
N SER A 95 0.99 3.17 -6.88
CA SER A 95 1.83 2.08 -6.39
C SER A 95 2.29 1.19 -7.54
N THR A 96 3.59 0.93 -7.61
CA THR A 96 4.25 0.28 -8.74
C THR A 96 5.11 -0.89 -8.28
N ALA A 97 4.90 -2.04 -8.92
CA ALA A 97 5.84 -3.17 -8.90
C ALA A 97 6.80 -3.04 -10.09
N PHE A 98 8.04 -3.52 -9.93
CA PHE A 98 9.09 -3.39 -10.93
C PHE A 98 9.60 -4.76 -11.36
N LEU A 99 9.55 -5.04 -12.66
CA LEU A 99 10.27 -6.16 -13.27
C LEU A 99 11.62 -5.64 -13.80
N ILE A 100 12.70 -6.09 -13.18
CA ILE A 100 14.06 -5.60 -13.41
C ILE A 100 14.85 -6.63 -14.22
N GLU A 101 15.39 -6.19 -15.35
CA GLU A 101 16.16 -6.99 -16.32
C GLU A 101 15.40 -8.26 -16.78
N GLY A 102 14.06 -8.21 -16.80
CA GLY A 102 13.19 -9.34 -17.13
C GLY A 102 13.29 -10.55 -16.17
N LYS A 103 13.93 -10.38 -15.00
CA LYS A 103 14.30 -11.50 -14.11
C LYS A 103 13.82 -11.34 -12.68
N VAL A 104 13.91 -10.13 -12.13
CA VAL A 104 13.60 -9.87 -10.71
C VAL A 104 12.35 -9.01 -10.61
N LEU A 105 11.27 -9.57 -10.08
CA LEU A 105 10.04 -8.83 -9.79
C LEU A 105 10.06 -8.37 -8.33
N TYR A 106 10.14 -7.05 -8.12
CA TYR A 106 9.93 -6.44 -6.80
C TYR A 106 8.54 -5.85 -6.70
N THR A 107 7.75 -6.30 -5.73
CA THR A 107 6.34 -5.91 -5.63
C THR A 107 6.11 -4.56 -4.97
N GLY A 108 6.99 -4.15 -4.05
CA GLY A 108 6.59 -3.19 -3.01
C GLY A 108 5.41 -3.75 -2.19
N ASP A 109 4.56 -2.87 -1.67
CA ASP A 109 3.26 -3.27 -1.13
C ASP A 109 2.26 -3.50 -2.26
N ILE A 110 1.43 -4.55 -2.15
CA ILE A 110 0.52 -4.97 -3.24
C ILE A 110 -0.90 -5.25 -2.78
N ASN A 111 -1.85 -5.13 -3.71
CA ASN A 111 -3.20 -5.66 -3.57
C ASN A 111 -3.66 -6.32 -4.87
N ASP A 112 -4.10 -7.56 -4.79
CA ASP A 112 -4.59 -8.35 -5.92
C ASP A 112 -6.09 -8.14 -6.23
N ASN A 113 -6.80 -7.30 -5.45
CA ASN A 113 -8.22 -7.01 -5.66
C ASN A 113 -8.42 -5.70 -6.45
N ASP A 114 -9.39 -5.68 -7.36
CA ASP A 114 -9.94 -4.43 -7.91
C ASP A 114 -10.69 -3.65 -6.83
N ARG A 115 -10.37 -2.35 -6.69
CA ARG A 115 -10.89 -1.45 -5.65
C ARG A 115 -11.28 -0.10 -6.23
N ILE A 116 -12.50 -0.04 -6.77
CA ILE A 116 -13.12 1.15 -7.38
C ILE A 116 -12.30 1.68 -8.57
N ILE A 117 -11.31 2.51 -8.28
CA ILE A 117 -10.41 3.15 -9.24
C ILE A 117 -9.07 2.42 -9.37
N LEU A 118 -8.70 1.60 -8.37
CA LEU A 118 -7.43 0.87 -8.35
C LEU A 118 -7.66 -0.52 -8.93
N ARG A 119 -6.90 -0.89 -9.94
CA ARG A 119 -6.87 -2.26 -10.45
C ARG A 119 -6.03 -3.14 -9.54
N GLY A 120 -6.48 -4.36 -9.32
CA GLY A 120 -5.71 -5.37 -8.62
C GLY A 120 -4.45 -5.73 -9.42
N PHE A 121 -3.37 -6.01 -8.71
CA PHE A 121 -2.09 -6.35 -9.31
C PHE A 121 -2.21 -7.57 -10.22
N LYS A 122 -1.75 -7.42 -11.46
CA LYS A 122 -1.62 -8.48 -12.45
C LYS A 122 -0.12 -8.70 -12.69
N PRO A 123 0.51 -9.65 -11.98
CA PRO A 123 1.95 -9.83 -12.07
C PRO A 123 2.38 -10.41 -13.43
N PRO A 124 3.57 -10.03 -13.94
CA PRO A 124 4.27 -10.80 -14.97
C PRO A 124 4.92 -12.06 -14.37
N ASN A 125 5.40 -12.96 -15.23
CA ASN A 125 6.32 -14.01 -14.79
C ASN A 125 7.70 -13.42 -14.45
N ALA A 126 8.42 -14.05 -13.51
CA ALA A 126 9.78 -13.67 -13.14
C ALA A 126 10.54 -14.85 -12.53
N ASP A 127 11.86 -14.91 -12.75
CA ASP A 127 12.71 -15.94 -12.13
C ASP A 127 12.80 -15.77 -10.60
N ILE A 128 12.91 -14.51 -10.14
CA ILE A 128 13.04 -14.15 -8.73
C ILE A 128 11.92 -13.20 -8.35
N LEU A 129 11.16 -13.56 -7.31
CA LEU A 129 10.10 -12.72 -6.75
C LEU A 129 10.53 -12.17 -5.40
N ILE A 130 10.54 -10.85 -5.24
CA ILE A 130 10.68 -10.17 -3.95
C ILE A 130 9.30 -9.61 -3.57
N ILE A 131 8.63 -10.26 -2.62
CA ILE A 131 7.23 -10.00 -2.26
C ILE A 131 7.05 -9.56 -0.81
N GLU A 132 6.14 -8.61 -0.57
CA GLU A 132 5.74 -8.22 0.77
C GLU A 132 5.02 -9.37 1.54
N ALA A 133 5.08 -9.32 2.86
CA ALA A 133 4.47 -10.31 3.73
C ALA A 133 3.74 -9.65 4.91
N THR A 134 3.15 -8.46 4.72
CA THR A 134 2.36 -7.76 5.76
C THR A 134 1.37 -8.73 6.40
N TYR A 135 0.63 -9.45 5.56
CA TYR A 135 -0.33 -10.47 5.96
C TYR A 135 0.12 -11.90 5.60
N GLY A 136 1.43 -12.17 5.65
CA GLY A 136 2.04 -13.47 5.35
C GLY A 136 1.80 -14.59 6.38
N SER A 137 0.65 -14.58 7.07
CA SER A 137 0.25 -15.62 8.02
C SER A 137 -1.20 -16.05 7.80
N PRO A 138 -1.56 -17.34 7.91
CA PRO A 138 -2.92 -17.85 7.72
C PRO A 138 -4.00 -17.20 8.60
N GLU A 139 -3.62 -16.57 9.71
CA GLU A 139 -4.53 -15.81 10.58
C GLU A 139 -5.07 -14.52 9.91
N TYR A 140 -4.41 -14.03 8.85
CA TYR A 140 -4.79 -12.80 8.14
C TYR A 140 -5.53 -13.10 6.83
N ILE A 141 -6.66 -13.80 6.94
CA ILE A 141 -7.59 -14.04 5.83
C ILE A 141 -8.88 -13.26 6.10
N PHE A 142 -8.96 -12.05 5.56
CA PHE A 142 -10.13 -11.17 5.74
C PHE A 142 -11.05 -11.12 4.51
N GLY A 143 -10.70 -11.83 3.44
CA GLY A 143 -11.52 -11.98 2.23
C GLY A 143 -11.38 -10.79 1.27
N GLY A 144 -12.00 -10.91 0.09
CA GLY A 144 -11.87 -9.90 -0.97
C GLY A 144 -12.52 -8.55 -0.62
N PHE A 145 -12.16 -7.52 -1.39
CA PHE A 145 -12.59 -6.13 -1.15
C PHE A 145 -14.11 -5.98 -1.02
N LYS A 146 -14.90 -6.65 -1.88
CA LYS A 146 -16.37 -6.62 -1.82
C LYS A 146 -16.92 -7.09 -0.47
N THR A 147 -16.35 -8.15 0.10
CA THR A 147 -16.75 -8.68 1.41
C THR A 147 -16.45 -7.70 2.53
N GLN A 148 -15.26 -7.11 2.51
CA GLN A 148 -14.85 -6.11 3.50
C GLN A 148 -15.76 -4.86 3.43
N VAL A 149 -16.00 -4.36 2.21
CA VAL A 149 -16.85 -3.19 1.98
C VAL A 149 -18.30 -3.44 2.37
N ASN A 150 -18.86 -4.61 2.06
CA ASN A 150 -20.23 -4.93 2.47
C ASN A 150 -20.40 -4.92 3.99
N LYS A 151 -19.40 -5.40 4.74
CA LYS A 151 -19.40 -5.33 6.21
C LYS A 151 -19.36 -3.87 6.69
N LEU A 152 -18.50 -3.04 6.08
CA LEU A 152 -18.40 -1.61 6.40
C LEU A 152 -19.71 -0.87 6.10
N LEU A 153 -20.28 -1.03 4.91
CA LEU A 153 -21.52 -0.36 4.50
C LEU A 153 -22.70 -0.79 5.38
N LYS A 154 -22.82 -2.09 5.69
CA LYS A 154 -23.84 -2.59 6.62
C LYS A 154 -23.68 -1.99 8.01
N PHE A 155 -22.44 -1.95 8.52
CA PHE A 155 -22.14 -1.33 9.81
C PHE A 155 -22.55 0.16 9.83
N ILE A 156 -22.17 0.92 8.81
CA ILE A 156 -22.51 2.34 8.70
C ILE A 156 -24.03 2.52 8.61
N SER A 157 -24.70 1.81 7.71
CA SER A 157 -26.14 1.93 7.50
C SER A 157 -26.94 1.66 8.78
N ILE A 158 -26.63 0.58 9.50
CA ILE A 158 -27.33 0.25 10.76
C ILE A 158 -27.17 1.37 11.79
N ASN A 159 -25.95 1.86 11.99
CA ASN A 159 -25.68 2.84 13.03
C ASN A 159 -26.22 4.23 12.68
N ILE A 160 -26.09 4.68 11.42
CA ILE A 160 -26.70 5.92 10.95
C ILE A 160 -28.23 5.88 11.07
N SER A 161 -28.87 4.76 10.74
CA SER A 161 -30.34 4.61 10.89
C SER A 161 -30.82 4.70 12.34
N ARG A 162 -29.91 4.51 13.31
CA ARG A 162 -30.16 4.63 14.75
C ARG A 162 -29.74 6.00 15.32
N GLY A 163 -29.43 6.96 14.46
CA GLY A 163 -28.95 8.29 14.86
C GLY A 163 -27.56 8.29 15.49
N ARG A 164 -26.71 7.28 15.23
CA ARG A 164 -25.36 7.21 15.79
C ARG A 164 -24.34 7.88 14.88
N ASN A 165 -23.48 8.69 15.47
CA ASN A 165 -22.28 9.23 14.82
C ASN A 165 -21.19 8.14 14.71
N ILE A 166 -20.41 8.20 13.64
CA ILE A 166 -19.37 7.21 13.35
C ILE A 166 -18.05 7.91 13.02
N VAL A 167 -16.95 7.42 13.60
CA VAL A 167 -15.59 7.83 13.23
C VAL A 167 -14.83 6.62 12.69
N LEU A 168 -14.40 6.69 11.44
CA LEU A 168 -13.56 5.69 10.78
C LEU A 168 -12.09 6.11 10.88
N ARG A 169 -11.28 5.31 11.59
CA ARG A 169 -9.85 5.55 11.83
C ARG A 169 -8.99 4.75 10.86
N ALA A 170 -8.06 5.41 10.18
CA ALA A 170 -7.16 4.76 9.22
C ALA A 170 -5.83 5.50 9.06
N TYR A 171 -4.80 4.86 8.49
CA TYR A 171 -3.65 5.61 7.93
C TYR A 171 -4.15 6.60 6.87
N PRO A 172 -3.59 7.82 6.79
CA PRO A 172 -4.21 8.91 6.03
C PRO A 172 -4.15 8.78 4.49
N LEU A 173 -3.22 7.98 3.97
CA LEU A 173 -3.05 7.71 2.53
C LEU A 173 -3.35 6.23 2.25
N GLY A 174 -4.24 5.96 1.30
CA GLY A 174 -4.65 4.62 0.85
C GLY A 174 -6.17 4.42 0.94
N LYS A 175 -6.60 3.51 1.81
CA LYS A 175 -8.02 3.17 2.02
C LYS A 175 -8.93 4.34 2.35
N PRO A 176 -8.54 5.42 3.06
CA PRO A 176 -9.48 6.51 3.30
C PRO A 176 -9.99 7.11 2.00
N GLN A 177 -9.14 7.25 0.99
CA GLN A 177 -9.53 7.81 -0.31
C GLN A 177 -10.50 6.89 -1.04
N ILE A 178 -10.23 5.58 -1.04
CA ILE A 178 -11.12 4.56 -1.63
C ILE A 178 -12.47 4.53 -0.90
N ILE A 179 -12.48 4.59 0.43
CA ILE A 179 -13.70 4.62 1.23
C ILE A 179 -14.46 5.93 1.03
N SER A 180 -13.76 7.06 0.88
CA SER A 180 -14.37 8.35 0.57
C SER A 180 -15.23 8.29 -0.70
N LEU A 181 -14.75 7.55 -1.71
CA LEU A 181 -15.52 7.32 -2.95
C LEU A 181 -16.76 6.47 -2.72
N LEU A 182 -16.65 5.38 -1.94
CA LEU A 182 -17.79 4.51 -1.61
C LEU A 182 -18.87 5.26 -0.84
N LEU A 183 -18.46 6.15 0.06
CA LEU A 183 -19.34 6.86 0.96
C LEU A 183 -19.80 8.22 0.41
N SER A 184 -19.42 8.58 -0.82
CA SER A 184 -19.70 9.89 -1.43
C SER A 184 -21.17 10.30 -1.43
N LYS A 185 -22.11 9.35 -1.36
CA LYS A 185 -23.55 9.61 -1.28
C LYS A 185 -24.09 9.86 0.14
N ILE A 186 -23.25 9.72 1.18
CA ILE A 186 -23.63 10.05 2.55
C ILE A 186 -23.65 11.56 2.71
N LYS A 187 -24.82 12.12 3.04
CA LYS A 187 -25.05 13.57 3.20
C LYS A 187 -24.04 14.21 4.16
N ASN A 188 -23.88 13.60 5.34
CA ASN A 188 -23.08 14.12 6.45
C ASN A 188 -21.74 13.37 6.56
N LEU A 189 -20.98 13.35 5.46
CA LEU A 189 -19.63 12.77 5.40
C LEU A 189 -18.58 13.85 5.58
N TYR A 190 -17.78 13.74 6.64
CA TYR A 190 -16.73 14.69 7.01
C TYR A 190 -15.34 14.07 6.96
N TYR A 191 -14.32 14.94 6.91
CA TYR A 191 -12.91 14.58 6.91
C TYR A 191 -12.10 15.45 7.87
N THR A 192 -11.06 14.87 8.47
CA THR A 192 -9.99 15.69 9.06
C THR A 192 -9.09 16.28 7.97
N ASN A 193 -8.36 17.33 8.30
CA ASN A 193 -7.42 17.98 7.37
C ASN A 193 -6.35 17.01 6.84
N LYS A 194 -5.92 16.03 7.64
CA LYS A 194 -4.96 15.02 7.19
C LYS A 194 -5.53 14.12 6.10
N ILE A 195 -6.81 13.74 6.18
CA ILE A 195 -7.47 12.93 5.16
C ILE A 195 -7.77 13.77 3.91
N LYS A 196 -8.33 14.97 4.11
CA LYS A 196 -8.62 15.91 3.02
C LYS A 196 -7.40 16.16 2.14
N LYS A 197 -6.22 16.40 2.73
CA LYS A 197 -4.97 16.61 2.01
C LYS A 197 -4.68 15.53 0.96
N TYR A 198 -4.97 14.26 1.25
CA TYR A 198 -4.77 13.16 0.30
C TYR A 198 -5.97 12.93 -0.60
N ASN A 199 -7.19 13.25 -0.15
CA ASN A 199 -8.37 13.28 -1.03
C ASN A 199 -8.16 14.30 -2.16
N ASP A 200 -7.74 15.54 -1.83
CA ASP A 200 -7.43 16.60 -2.82
C ASP A 200 -6.38 16.11 -3.84
N ALA A 201 -5.37 15.37 -3.36
CA ALA A 201 -4.35 14.80 -4.22
C ALA A 201 -4.93 13.77 -5.18
N TYR A 202 -5.77 12.86 -4.70
CA TYR A 202 -6.45 11.86 -5.53
C TYR A 202 -7.40 12.51 -6.54
N MET A 203 -8.11 13.58 -6.16
CA MET A 203 -8.96 14.32 -7.09
C MET A 203 -8.14 14.96 -8.20
N ARG A 204 -7.04 15.63 -7.85
CA ARG A 204 -6.15 16.33 -8.79
C ARG A 204 -5.39 15.38 -9.73
N ILE A 205 -4.92 14.25 -9.19
CA ILE A 205 -4.09 13.29 -9.93
C ILE A 205 -4.95 12.31 -10.73
N GLY A 206 -6.02 11.79 -10.11
CA GLY A 206 -6.89 10.76 -10.71
C GLY A 206 -8.10 11.30 -11.45
N GLY A 207 -8.41 12.61 -11.36
CA GLY A 207 -9.59 13.20 -12.01
C GLY A 207 -10.92 12.76 -11.39
N ILE A 208 -10.94 12.54 -10.08
CA ILE A 208 -12.08 11.94 -9.38
C ILE A 208 -12.77 12.99 -8.51
N GLU A 209 -14.09 12.93 -8.39
CA GLU A 209 -14.85 13.79 -7.49
C GLU A 209 -15.08 13.11 -6.14
N ILE A 210 -14.52 13.70 -5.08
CA ILE A 210 -14.78 13.31 -3.70
C ILE A 210 -15.43 14.51 -3.01
N PRO A 211 -16.67 14.40 -2.49
CA PRO A 211 -17.28 15.47 -1.71
C PRO A 211 -16.36 15.85 -0.56
N GLN A 212 -16.08 17.15 -0.37
CA GLN A 212 -15.22 17.61 0.72
C GLN A 212 -16.07 18.41 1.71
N ARG A 213 -16.43 17.81 2.85
CA ARG A 213 -16.86 18.57 4.05
C ARG A 213 -15.79 18.38 5.12
N ILE A 214 -15.23 19.48 5.60
CA ILE A 214 -14.20 19.45 6.64
C ILE A 214 -14.88 19.38 8.00
N LEU A 215 -14.22 18.74 8.96
CA LEU A 215 -14.53 18.85 10.38
C LEU A 215 -14.29 20.29 10.90
N GLU A 216 -15.17 21.21 10.52
CA GLU A 216 -15.19 22.62 10.95
C GLU A 216 -16.62 23.03 11.30
N GLY A 217 -16.80 23.79 12.38
CA GLY A 217 -18.11 24.28 12.82
C GLY A 217 -19.00 23.24 13.51
N GLU A 218 -20.32 23.45 13.44
CA GLU A 218 -21.31 22.51 13.94
C GLU A 218 -21.49 21.34 12.98
N LEU A 219 -21.49 20.11 13.52
CA LEU A 219 -21.69 18.91 12.73
C LEU A 219 -23.17 18.54 12.70
N GLU A 220 -23.73 18.40 11.50
CA GLU A 220 -25.06 17.81 11.33
C GLU A 220 -25.04 16.31 11.69
N GLU A 221 -25.81 15.91 12.70
CA GLU A 221 -25.96 14.52 13.14
C GLU A 221 -27.14 13.81 12.44
N PRO A 222 -27.08 12.48 12.24
CA PRO A 222 -25.91 11.64 12.43
C PRO A 222 -24.87 11.85 11.32
N PHE A 223 -23.59 11.68 11.64
CA PHE A 223 -22.49 11.85 10.69
C PHE A 223 -21.57 10.63 10.58
N VAL A 224 -20.81 10.59 9.48
CA VAL A 224 -19.61 9.77 9.32
C VAL A 224 -18.41 10.68 9.17
N LEU A 225 -17.38 10.49 10.00
CA LEU A 225 -16.09 11.16 9.89
C LEU A 225 -15.01 10.15 9.50
N ILE A 226 -14.19 10.48 8.51
CA ILE A 226 -12.95 9.74 8.22
C ILE A 226 -11.76 10.54 8.77
N ALA A 227 -10.98 9.90 9.64
CA ALA A 227 -9.89 10.53 10.36
C ALA A 227 -8.63 9.66 10.35
N ALA A 228 -7.45 10.30 10.47
CA ALA A 228 -6.22 9.56 10.65
C ALA A 228 -6.19 8.88 12.03
N SER A 229 -5.61 7.68 12.09
CA SER A 229 -5.54 6.88 13.32
C SER A 229 -4.80 7.56 14.47
N ASN A 230 -3.88 8.49 14.17
CA ASN A 230 -3.09 9.22 15.17
C ASN A 230 -3.63 10.61 15.51
N GLU A 231 -4.84 10.96 15.08
CA GLU A 231 -5.43 12.27 15.38
C GLU A 231 -6.15 12.29 16.73
N ASN A 232 -5.93 13.35 17.51
CA ASN A 232 -6.71 13.61 18.71
C ASN A 232 -8.06 14.21 18.31
N LEU A 233 -9.15 13.55 18.65
CA LEU A 233 -10.52 13.97 18.33
C LEU A 233 -11.35 14.29 19.59
N ARG A 234 -10.73 14.79 20.67
CA ARG A 234 -11.43 15.21 21.91
C ARG A 234 -12.65 16.10 21.67
N ILE A 235 -12.59 16.98 20.66
CA ILE A 235 -13.72 17.84 20.27
C ILE A 235 -15.00 17.05 19.91
N LEU A 236 -14.86 15.77 19.55
CA LEU A 236 -15.96 14.89 19.19
C LEU A 236 -16.54 14.10 20.36
N GLU A 237 -15.94 14.15 21.55
CA GLU A 237 -16.42 13.37 22.71
C GLU A 237 -17.88 13.70 23.05
N ARG A 238 -18.28 14.98 22.93
CA ARG A 238 -19.66 15.43 23.13
C ARG A 238 -20.68 14.80 22.17
N HIS A 239 -20.23 14.37 20.99
CA HIS A 239 -21.06 13.73 19.97
C HIS A 239 -21.14 12.20 20.15
N ASN A 240 -20.44 11.65 21.16
CA ASN A 240 -20.41 10.23 21.53
C ASN A 240 -20.35 9.26 20.31
N PRO A 241 -19.39 9.45 19.39
CA PRO A 241 -19.34 8.66 18.17
C PRO A 241 -18.90 7.22 18.45
N ILE A 242 -19.34 6.31 17.58
CA ILE A 242 -18.77 4.96 17.50
C ILE A 242 -17.48 5.05 16.70
N GLU A 243 -16.34 4.80 17.35
CA GLU A 243 -15.04 4.75 16.68
C GLU A 243 -14.73 3.34 16.19
N VAL A 244 -14.29 3.22 14.94
CA VAL A 244 -13.92 1.95 14.30
C VAL A 244 -12.59 2.09 13.59
N ILE A 245 -11.65 1.20 13.90
CA ILE A 245 -10.37 1.10 13.19
C ILE A 245 -10.56 0.32 11.89
N LEU A 246 -10.01 0.84 10.80
CA LEU A 246 -9.96 0.14 9.51
C LEU A 246 -8.54 -0.35 9.28
N SER A 247 -8.33 -1.66 9.38
CA SER A 247 -7.01 -2.28 9.24
C SER A 247 -7.13 -3.80 9.17
N GLY A 248 -6.39 -4.46 8.29
CA GLY A 248 -6.37 -5.94 8.24
C GLY A 248 -5.93 -6.58 9.57
N TRP A 249 -5.15 -5.87 10.39
CA TRP A 249 -4.75 -6.31 11.74
C TRP A 249 -5.94 -6.54 12.69
N THR A 250 -7.10 -5.93 12.44
CA THR A 250 -8.27 -6.06 13.33
C THR A 250 -8.84 -7.47 13.33
N ILE A 251 -8.48 -8.33 12.36
CA ILE A 251 -8.88 -9.74 12.37
C ILE A 251 -8.33 -10.49 13.59
N LYS A 252 -7.14 -10.10 14.06
CA LYS A 252 -6.47 -10.70 15.21
C LYS A 252 -6.72 -9.92 16.50
N TYR A 253 -6.61 -8.60 16.43
CA TYR A 253 -6.60 -7.74 17.62
C TYR A 253 -7.99 -7.16 17.97
N GLY A 254 -9.00 -7.37 17.12
CA GLY A 254 -10.33 -6.77 17.31
C GLY A 254 -10.32 -5.25 17.13
N GLY A 255 -11.34 -4.59 17.69
CA GLY A 255 -11.43 -3.11 17.72
C GLY A 255 -11.70 -2.44 16.37
N GLY A 256 -12.09 -3.19 15.34
CA GLY A 256 -12.28 -2.62 14.00
C GLY A 256 -12.76 -3.57 12.92
N LEU A 257 -12.72 -3.09 11.68
CA LEU A 257 -13.06 -3.85 10.47
C LEU A 257 -11.80 -4.11 9.63
N PRO A 258 -11.65 -5.32 9.07
CA PRO A 258 -10.44 -5.71 8.37
C PRO A 258 -10.42 -5.19 6.93
N VAL A 259 -10.52 -3.87 6.77
CA VAL A 259 -10.37 -3.18 5.50
C VAL A 259 -8.89 -2.84 5.31
N SER A 260 -8.28 -3.43 4.28
CA SER A 260 -6.83 -3.32 4.04
C SER A 260 -6.51 -2.86 2.63
N ASP A 261 -5.38 -2.15 2.51
CA ASP A 261 -4.77 -1.80 1.24
C ASP A 261 -3.79 -2.86 0.73
N HIS A 262 -3.52 -3.91 1.50
CA HIS A 262 -2.66 -5.02 1.09
C HIS A 262 -3.48 -6.27 0.74
N SER A 263 -2.90 -7.18 -0.04
CA SER A 263 -3.40 -8.55 -0.19
C SER A 263 -3.42 -9.28 1.14
N ASP A 264 -4.46 -10.09 1.33
CA ASP A 264 -4.53 -11.03 2.45
C ASP A 264 -3.63 -12.24 2.19
N PHE A 265 -3.52 -13.15 3.16
CA PHE A 265 -2.66 -14.33 3.02
C PHE A 265 -2.95 -15.16 1.76
N ARG A 266 -4.24 -15.31 1.40
CA ARG A 266 -4.63 -16.04 0.18
C ARG A 266 -4.30 -15.26 -1.08
N GLY A 267 -4.38 -13.93 -1.05
CA GLY A 267 -3.94 -13.06 -2.14
C GLY A 267 -2.46 -13.21 -2.42
N LEU A 268 -1.62 -13.24 -1.38
CA LEU A 268 -0.18 -13.46 -1.52
C LEU A 268 0.13 -14.81 -2.20
N LEU A 269 -0.54 -15.89 -1.79
CA LEU A 269 -0.38 -17.21 -2.42
C LEU A 269 -0.84 -17.22 -3.89
N ARG A 270 -1.99 -16.59 -4.21
CA ARG A 270 -2.46 -16.44 -5.61
C ARG A 270 -1.49 -15.67 -6.48
N LEU A 271 -0.81 -14.67 -5.92
CA LEU A 271 0.20 -13.90 -6.66
C LEU A 271 1.44 -14.75 -6.95
N ILE A 272 1.91 -15.52 -5.97
CA ILE A 272 3.06 -16.43 -6.16
C ILE A 272 2.75 -17.47 -7.25
N ASP A 273 1.56 -18.07 -7.21
CA ASP A 273 1.09 -19.03 -8.22
C ASP A 273 1.07 -18.44 -9.63
N LYS A 274 0.64 -17.18 -9.78
CA LYS A 274 0.64 -16.48 -11.08
C LYS A 274 2.03 -16.08 -11.58
N VAL A 275 2.96 -15.75 -10.67
CA VAL A 275 4.32 -15.33 -11.05
C VAL A 275 5.15 -16.54 -11.50
N GLU A 276 4.91 -17.72 -10.92
CA GLU A 276 5.69 -18.95 -11.11
C GLU A 276 7.21 -18.76 -10.87
N PRO A 277 7.64 -18.18 -9.73
CA PRO A 277 9.05 -17.88 -9.51
C PRO A 277 9.86 -19.13 -9.16
N LYS A 278 11.14 -19.13 -9.57
CA LYS A 278 12.12 -20.13 -9.14
C LYS A 278 12.64 -19.87 -7.74
N LYS A 279 12.70 -18.60 -7.33
CA LYS A 279 13.17 -18.15 -6.01
C LYS A 279 12.25 -17.06 -5.45
N ILE A 280 11.91 -17.15 -4.18
CA ILE A 280 11.08 -16.16 -3.48
C ILE A 280 11.86 -15.54 -2.32
N TYR A 281 11.91 -14.22 -2.29
CA TYR A 281 12.34 -13.43 -1.15
C TYR A 281 11.14 -12.76 -0.50
N THR A 282 10.85 -13.11 0.75
CA THR A 282 9.79 -12.44 1.51
C THR A 282 10.36 -11.24 2.26
N ILE A 283 9.62 -10.14 2.31
CA ILE A 283 10.02 -8.93 3.01
C ILE A 283 8.79 -8.26 3.68
N TYR A 284 9.03 -7.42 4.69
CA TYR A 284 8.00 -6.70 5.45
C TYR A 284 7.06 -7.61 6.26
N GLY A 285 6.42 -7.05 7.29
CA GLY A 285 5.49 -7.79 8.16
C GLY A 285 5.99 -9.15 8.66
N ASN A 286 5.24 -10.21 8.31
CA ASN A 286 5.45 -11.59 8.74
C ASN A 286 6.43 -12.36 7.82
N ALA A 287 7.43 -11.70 7.24
CA ALA A 287 8.34 -12.27 6.23
C ALA A 287 8.93 -13.64 6.61
N GLU A 288 9.49 -13.79 7.81
CA GLU A 288 10.08 -15.06 8.26
C GLU A 288 9.06 -16.20 8.34
N LYS A 289 7.88 -15.91 8.93
CA LYS A 289 6.79 -16.87 9.03
C LYS A 289 6.27 -17.25 7.64
N PHE A 290 6.14 -16.28 6.74
CA PHE A 290 5.66 -16.52 5.39
C PHE A 290 6.64 -17.38 4.59
N ALA A 291 7.94 -17.07 4.65
CA ALA A 291 8.97 -17.87 4.00
C ALA A 291 8.96 -19.32 4.51
N LYS A 292 8.84 -19.54 5.83
CA LYS A 292 8.73 -20.88 6.40
C LYS A 292 7.53 -21.65 5.84
N ILE A 293 6.36 -21.02 5.77
CA ILE A 293 5.15 -21.65 5.21
C ILE A 293 5.36 -22.00 3.72
N LEU A 294 5.96 -21.09 2.95
CA LEU A 294 6.26 -21.35 1.53
C LEU A 294 7.24 -22.52 1.35
N GLN A 295 8.25 -22.64 2.21
CA GLN A 295 9.16 -23.79 2.24
C GLN A 295 8.41 -25.10 2.53
N GLU A 296 7.49 -25.09 3.51
CA GLU A 296 6.63 -26.25 3.82
C GLU A 296 5.71 -26.62 2.64
N MET A 297 5.37 -25.65 1.78
CA MET A 297 4.61 -25.84 0.54
C MET A 297 5.49 -26.26 -0.66
N GLY A 298 6.81 -26.39 -0.49
CA GLY A 298 7.75 -26.83 -1.52
C GLY A 298 8.38 -25.73 -2.37
N TYR A 299 8.19 -24.45 -2.04
CA TYR A 299 8.85 -23.33 -2.73
C TYR A 299 10.27 -23.11 -2.19
N ASP A 300 11.20 -22.71 -3.07
CA ASP A 300 12.48 -22.13 -2.64
C ASP A 300 12.24 -20.67 -2.20
N ALA A 301 11.99 -20.50 -0.90
CA ALA A 301 11.69 -19.23 -0.29
C ALA A 301 12.61 -18.92 0.89
N GLU A 302 13.01 -17.66 1.06
CA GLU A 302 13.71 -17.19 2.26
C GLU A 302 13.36 -15.74 2.61
N PRO A 303 13.37 -15.36 3.89
CA PRO A 303 13.19 -13.96 4.26
C PRO A 303 14.44 -13.16 3.90
N LEU A 304 14.26 -11.98 3.31
CA LEU A 304 15.39 -11.12 2.98
C LEU A 304 15.99 -10.50 4.26
N LYS A 305 17.29 -10.71 4.45
CA LYS A 305 18.07 -10.25 5.61
C LYS A 305 18.95 -9.05 5.29
#